data_AF-A0A1Q6QM09-F1
#
_entry.id   AF-A0A1Q6QM09-F1
#
_cell.length_a   1.000
_cell.length_b   1.000
_cell.length_c   1.000
_cell.angle_alpha   90.00
_cell.angle_beta   90.00
_cell.angle_gamma   90.00
#
_symmetry.space_group_name_H-M   'P 1'
#
loop_
_entity.id
_entity.type
_entity.pdbx_description
1 polymer ?
#
loop_
_entity_poly.entity_id
_entity_poly.type
_entity_poly.pdbx_seq_one_letter_code
_entity_poly.pdbx_strand_id
1 'polypeptide(L)'
;MEISIINADAATLAENPKYRACYVAQGWSLAADTTWGPGMGVDAVAVQWGPTVMGSDTIQGSMNCISASSKNPEKALQLLELVNTDSYVRDSLQYGLEGEDWEYTTDGQLHRIKTDWPMAGYTQGNYFIRTQLDTEVESQDAEIKALNEGATMSPVLGFAFDTSNVADQLTACIEIYNRYKAELLTGTLDPEEQVAAMMEEMRSNGFDEIVAEAQAQIDAYFAG
;
A
#
# COMPACT_ATOMS: atom_id res chain seq x y z
N MET A 1 -13.45 31.22 -2.52
CA MET A 1 -12.68 30.16 -1.86
C MET A 1 -11.33 30.73 -1.49
N GLU A 2 -10.92 30.59 -0.22
CA GLU A 2 -9.62 31.06 0.27
C GLU A 2 -8.48 30.32 -0.46
N ILE A 3 -7.83 31.01 -1.39
CA ILE A 3 -6.65 30.56 -2.14
C ILE A 3 -5.42 30.46 -1.21
N SER A 4 -5.56 30.66 0.11
CA SER A 4 -4.41 30.80 1.03
C SER A 4 -3.95 29.50 1.69
N ILE A 5 -4.64 28.38 1.50
CA ILE A 5 -4.27 27.10 2.14
C ILE A 5 -3.70 26.09 1.12
N ILE A 6 -4.04 26.25 -0.16
CA ILE A 6 -3.58 25.35 -1.24
C ILE A 6 -2.34 25.95 -1.88
N ASN A 7 -1.27 25.16 -1.99
CA ASN A 7 -0.06 25.62 -2.67
C ASN A 7 -0.34 25.84 -4.18
N ALA A 8 0.19 26.93 -4.73
CA ALA A 8 -0.11 27.34 -6.10
C ALA A 8 0.36 26.33 -7.16
N ASP A 9 1.38 25.52 -6.84
CA ASP A 9 1.95 24.49 -7.70
C ASP A 9 1.43 23.07 -7.39
N ALA A 10 0.48 22.92 -6.47
CA ALA A 10 0.05 21.61 -5.94
C ALA A 10 -0.31 20.61 -7.05
N ALA A 11 -1.03 21.05 -8.08
CA ALA A 11 -1.46 20.21 -9.21
C ALA A 11 -0.32 19.85 -10.20
N THR A 12 0.85 20.48 -10.06
CA THR A 12 1.98 20.35 -11.00
C THR A 12 3.24 19.78 -10.35
N LEU A 13 3.21 19.48 -9.05
CA LEU A 13 4.33 18.86 -8.35
C LEU A 13 4.65 17.49 -8.97
N ALA A 14 5.92 17.30 -9.34
CA ALA A 14 6.40 16.04 -9.92
C ALA A 14 6.63 14.96 -8.85
N GLU A 15 6.89 15.37 -7.61
CA GLU A 15 7.17 14.48 -6.48
C GLU A 15 6.39 14.92 -5.25
N ASN A 16 6.05 13.95 -4.40
CA ASN A 16 5.43 14.24 -3.12
C ASN A 16 6.39 15.06 -2.22
N PRO A 17 5.89 16.09 -1.53
CA PRO A 17 6.70 16.80 -0.54
C PRO A 17 7.20 15.86 0.55
N LYS A 18 8.45 16.05 0.98
CA LYS A 18 9.06 15.27 2.08
C LYS A 18 8.25 15.37 3.38
N TYR A 19 7.65 16.54 3.62
CA TYR A 19 6.78 16.79 4.75
C TYR A 19 5.35 17.04 4.29
N ARG A 20 4.38 16.36 4.92
CA ARG A 20 2.95 16.53 4.67
C ARG A 20 2.26 16.75 6.02
N ALA A 21 1.63 17.91 6.19
CA ALA A 21 0.96 18.26 7.45
C ALA A 21 -0.20 17.29 7.78
N CYS A 22 -0.87 16.78 6.76
CA CYS A 22 -1.85 15.72 6.84
C CYS A 22 -1.80 14.87 5.57
N TYR A 23 -1.99 13.57 5.69
CA TYR A 23 -2.19 12.66 4.57
C TYR A 23 -2.97 11.43 5.04
N VAL A 24 -3.59 10.73 4.09
CA VAL A 24 -4.25 9.46 4.34
C VAL A 24 -3.29 8.34 3.98
N ALA A 25 -3.18 7.34 4.86
CA ALA A 25 -2.39 6.15 4.62
C ALA A 25 -3.11 4.91 5.14
N GLN A 26 -2.73 3.77 4.56
CA GLN A 26 -3.11 2.46 5.04
C GLN A 26 -2.02 1.94 5.99
N GLY A 27 -2.39 1.57 7.20
CA GLY A 27 -1.49 1.06 8.23
C GLY A 27 -2.18 0.92 9.57
N TRP A 28 -1.37 0.86 10.63
CA TRP A 28 -1.79 0.80 12.03
C TRP A 28 -1.30 2.06 12.75
N SER A 29 -1.84 2.37 13.93
CA SER A 29 -1.57 3.64 14.60
C SER A 29 -0.12 3.78 15.04
N LEU A 30 0.52 2.72 15.57
CA LEU A 30 1.95 2.78 15.92
C LEU A 30 2.86 3.08 14.72
N ALA A 31 2.42 2.89 13.48
CA ALA A 31 3.23 3.24 12.31
C ALA A 31 3.56 4.75 12.25
N ALA A 32 2.73 5.59 12.89
CA ALA A 32 3.01 7.02 13.06
C ALA A 32 4.33 7.24 13.82
N ASP A 33 4.56 6.49 14.89
CA ASP A 33 5.72 6.63 15.76
C ASP A 33 6.94 5.87 15.23
N THR A 34 6.73 4.69 14.62
CA THR A 34 7.84 3.80 14.24
C THR A 34 8.39 4.03 12.84
N THR A 35 7.57 4.54 11.91
CA THR A 35 7.93 4.59 10.48
C THR A 35 7.64 5.94 9.85
N TRP A 36 6.41 6.44 9.98
CA TRP A 36 5.95 7.61 9.26
C TRP A 36 6.52 8.92 9.80
N GLY A 37 6.38 9.17 11.10
CA GLY A 37 6.95 10.32 11.79
C GLY A 37 8.47 10.40 11.61
N PRO A 38 9.23 9.34 11.98
CA PRO A 38 10.67 9.29 11.76
C PRO A 38 11.06 9.52 10.28
N GLY A 39 10.32 8.93 9.33
CA GLY A 39 10.55 9.14 7.89
C GLY A 39 10.35 10.59 7.42
N MET A 40 9.46 11.33 8.08
CA MET A 40 9.24 12.76 7.84
C MET A 40 10.11 13.67 8.72
N GLY A 41 10.79 13.12 9.74
CA GLY A 41 11.56 13.87 10.73
C GLY A 41 10.69 14.66 11.71
N VAL A 42 9.49 14.18 12.00
CA VAL A 42 8.52 14.82 12.91
C VAL A 42 7.85 13.81 13.81
N ASP A 43 7.24 14.27 14.90
CA ASP A 43 6.29 13.47 15.66
C ASP A 43 4.96 13.45 14.91
N ALA A 44 4.47 12.25 14.54
CA ALA A 44 3.23 12.07 13.82
C ALA A 44 2.17 11.44 14.71
N VAL A 45 0.89 11.72 14.44
CA VAL A 45 -0.24 11.06 15.11
C VAL A 45 -1.15 10.46 14.03
N ALA A 46 -1.50 9.19 14.20
CA ALA A 46 -2.47 8.51 13.34
C ALA A 46 -3.87 8.54 13.98
N VAL A 47 -4.86 8.95 13.19
CA VAL A 47 -6.29 8.89 13.56
C VAL A 47 -7.01 8.03 12.54
N GLN A 48 -7.79 7.06 13.02
CA GLN A 48 -8.56 6.19 12.14
C GLN A 48 -9.65 7.00 11.40
N TRP A 49 -9.58 6.99 10.06
CA TRP A 49 -10.52 7.72 9.20
C TRP A 49 -11.75 6.89 8.80
N GLY A 50 -11.63 5.56 8.73
CA GLY A 50 -12.70 4.65 8.29
C GLY A 50 -12.56 3.23 8.86
N PRO A 51 -13.52 2.33 8.57
CA PRO A 51 -13.47 0.95 9.03
C PRO A 51 -12.23 0.22 8.48
N THR A 52 -11.72 -0.74 9.25
CA THR A 52 -10.67 -1.65 8.79
C THR A 52 -11.29 -2.65 7.81
N VAL A 53 -10.98 -2.52 6.52
CA VAL A 53 -11.51 -3.37 5.45
C VAL A 53 -10.38 -4.16 4.81
N MET A 54 -10.59 -5.47 4.67
CA MET A 54 -9.71 -6.36 3.92
C MET A 54 -10.26 -6.53 2.49
N GLY A 55 -9.59 -5.91 1.52
CA GLY A 55 -9.90 -6.00 0.09
C GLY A 55 -8.87 -6.78 -0.72
N SER A 56 -9.19 -7.13 -1.96
CA SER A 56 -8.29 -7.87 -2.87
C SER A 56 -6.93 -7.18 -3.03
N ASP A 57 -6.91 -5.85 -3.15
CA ASP A 57 -5.67 -5.08 -3.27
C ASP A 57 -4.82 -5.17 -2.00
N THR A 58 -5.46 -5.12 -0.83
CA THR A 58 -4.77 -5.11 0.47
C THR A 58 -4.04 -6.43 0.76
N ILE A 59 -4.60 -7.56 0.32
CA ILE A 59 -3.97 -8.88 0.49
C ILE A 59 -2.92 -9.18 -0.60
N GLN A 60 -2.90 -8.39 -1.68
CA GLN A 60 -1.99 -8.54 -2.82
C GLN A 60 -0.80 -7.57 -2.79
N GLY A 61 -0.75 -6.64 -1.82
CA GLY A 61 0.21 -5.54 -1.79
C GLY A 61 1.70 -5.91 -1.68
N SER A 62 2.04 -7.18 -1.42
CA SER A 62 3.43 -7.66 -1.31
C SER A 62 3.57 -9.12 -1.73
N MET A 63 3.01 -9.45 -2.90
CA MET A 63 3.12 -10.81 -3.47
C MET A 63 4.51 -11.10 -4.01
N ASN A 64 5.04 -12.27 -3.65
CA ASN A 64 6.23 -12.85 -4.25
C ASN A 64 5.82 -13.87 -5.32
N CYS A 65 6.39 -13.75 -6.52
CA CYS A 65 6.08 -14.61 -7.66
C CYS A 65 7.34 -15.32 -8.17
N ILE A 66 7.18 -16.58 -8.59
CA ILE A 66 8.22 -17.33 -9.29
C ILE A 66 7.88 -17.29 -10.79
N SER A 67 8.84 -16.84 -11.60
CA SER A 67 8.67 -16.84 -13.06
C SER A 67 8.35 -18.24 -13.57
N ALA A 68 7.34 -18.34 -14.44
CA ALA A 68 6.99 -19.59 -15.13
C ALA A 68 8.15 -20.15 -15.98
N SER A 69 9.14 -19.31 -16.34
CA SER A 69 10.34 -19.71 -17.10
C SER A 69 11.57 -19.96 -16.22
N SER A 70 11.44 -19.88 -14.89
CA SER A 70 12.54 -20.13 -13.95
C SER A 70 13.19 -21.48 -14.19
N LYS A 71 14.52 -21.51 -14.16
CA LYS A 71 15.29 -22.77 -14.27
C LYS A 71 15.38 -23.52 -12.95
N ASN A 72 15.00 -22.91 -11.83
CA ASN A 72 15.09 -23.49 -10.50
C ASN A 72 13.87 -23.11 -9.63
N PRO A 73 12.62 -23.44 -10.03
CA PRO A 73 11.43 -23.04 -9.29
C PRO A 73 11.39 -23.62 -7.86
N GLU A 74 11.87 -24.85 -7.66
CA GLU A 74 11.91 -25.47 -6.33
C GLU A 74 12.87 -24.75 -5.38
N LYS A 75 14.03 -24.32 -5.88
CA LYS A 75 15.00 -23.56 -5.08
C LYS A 75 14.52 -22.15 -4.77
N ALA A 76 13.84 -21.51 -5.73
CA ALA A 76 13.19 -20.22 -5.48
C ALA A 76 12.12 -20.35 -4.38
N LEU A 77 11.32 -21.42 -4.42
CA LEU A 77 10.32 -21.68 -3.37
C LEU A 77 10.96 -21.93 -2.00
N GLN A 78 12.05 -22.70 -1.93
CA GLN A 78 12.81 -22.91 -0.69
C GLN A 78 13.35 -21.60 -0.10
N LEU A 79 13.82 -20.69 -0.94
CA LEU A 79 14.26 -19.36 -0.47
C LEU A 79 13.07 -18.55 0.08
N LEU A 80 11.94 -18.53 -0.63
CA LEU A 80 10.74 -17.84 -0.15
C LEU A 80 10.23 -18.43 1.17
N GLU A 81 10.28 -19.75 1.33
CA GLU A 81 9.96 -20.41 2.60
C GLU A 81 10.88 -19.94 3.72
N LEU A 82 12.20 -19.94 3.52
CA LEU A 82 13.16 -19.45 4.51
C LEU A 82 12.90 -17.99 4.91
N VAL A 83 12.71 -17.10 3.93
CA VAL A 83 12.42 -15.67 4.18
C VAL A 83 11.14 -15.46 5.00
N ASN A 84 10.20 -16.40 4.95
CA ASN A 84 8.91 -16.32 5.66
C ASN A 84 8.85 -17.13 6.96
N THR A 85 9.89 -17.92 7.28
CA THR A 85 9.89 -18.85 8.44
C THR A 85 11.10 -18.75 9.35
N ASP A 86 12.23 -18.22 8.87
CA ASP A 86 13.48 -18.08 9.63
C ASP A 86 13.77 -16.60 9.92
N SER A 87 13.81 -16.23 11.21
CA SER A 87 13.99 -14.84 11.64
C SER A 87 15.36 -14.28 11.26
N TYR A 88 16.43 -15.08 11.30
CA TYR A 88 17.77 -14.63 10.92
C TYR A 88 17.84 -14.28 9.43
N VAL A 89 17.27 -15.13 8.57
CA VAL A 89 17.19 -14.85 7.13
C VAL A 89 16.32 -13.63 6.86
N ARG A 90 15.18 -13.51 7.56
CA ARG A 90 14.25 -12.39 7.45
C ARG A 90 14.91 -11.06 7.84
N ASP A 91 15.64 -11.05 8.95
CA ASP A 91 16.35 -9.89 9.49
C ASP A 91 17.49 -9.49 8.56
N SER A 92 18.28 -10.48 8.09
CA SER A 92 19.37 -10.24 7.14
C SER A 92 18.88 -9.62 5.83
N LEU A 93 17.75 -10.11 5.30
CA LEU A 93 17.16 -9.56 4.08
C LEU A 93 16.68 -8.10 4.27
N GLN A 94 16.21 -7.78 5.48
CA GLN A 94 15.69 -6.45 5.79
C GLN A 94 16.78 -5.44 6.14
N TYR A 95 17.79 -5.85 6.90
CA TYR A 95 18.71 -4.93 7.55
C TYR A 95 20.14 -5.04 7.03
N GLY A 96 20.47 -6.06 6.23
CA GLY A 96 21.80 -6.26 5.66
C GLY A 96 22.59 -7.36 6.36
N LEU A 97 23.90 -7.20 6.47
CA LEU A 97 24.82 -8.21 7.01
C LEU A 97 25.00 -8.07 8.52
N GLU A 98 24.87 -9.17 9.27
CA GLU A 98 25.17 -9.21 10.71
C GLU A 98 26.64 -8.84 10.97
N GLY A 99 26.87 -7.99 11.98
CA GLY A 99 28.19 -7.47 12.37
C GLY A 99 28.66 -6.26 11.56
N GLU A 100 28.06 -5.98 10.40
CA GLU A 100 28.35 -4.78 9.60
C GLU A 100 27.20 -3.77 9.61
N ASP A 101 25.97 -4.24 9.47
CA ASP A 101 24.77 -3.40 9.34
C ASP A 101 23.84 -3.53 10.55
N TRP A 102 23.85 -4.69 11.22
CA TRP A 102 23.07 -4.95 12.43
C TRP A 102 23.72 -6.01 13.33
N GLU A 103 23.31 -6.08 14.59
CA GLU A 103 23.69 -7.14 15.54
C GLU A 103 22.56 -7.44 16.51
N TYR A 104 22.53 -8.65 17.10
CA TYR A 104 21.61 -8.94 18.19
C TYR A 104 22.15 -8.40 19.51
N THR A 105 21.28 -7.74 20.27
CA THR A 105 21.55 -7.31 21.63
C THR A 105 21.52 -8.51 22.58
N THR A 106 22.04 -8.34 23.81
CA THR A 106 22.09 -9.42 24.80
C THR A 106 20.71 -9.94 25.25
N ASP A 107 19.68 -9.13 25.09
CA ASP A 107 18.27 -9.44 25.35
C ASP A 107 17.52 -9.95 24.11
N GLY A 108 18.21 -10.13 22.97
CA GLY A 108 17.67 -10.75 21.78
C GLY A 108 16.87 -9.81 20.87
N GLN A 109 17.02 -8.49 21.04
CA GLN A 109 16.52 -7.49 20.09
C GLN A 109 17.54 -7.25 18.98
N LEU A 110 17.12 -6.63 17.88
CA LEU A 110 18.00 -6.27 16.77
C LEU A 110 18.43 -4.81 16.89
N HIS A 111 19.74 -4.58 16.99
CA HIS A 111 20.35 -3.25 16.94
C HIS A 111 20.85 -2.96 15.53
N ARG A 112 20.50 -1.80 14.96
CA ARG A 112 21.00 -1.37 13.64
C ARG A 112 22.28 -0.55 13.80
N ILE A 113 23.41 -1.12 13.36
CA ILE A 113 24.71 -0.44 13.30
C ILE A 113 24.67 0.63 12.21
N LYS A 114 24.03 0.33 11.07
CA LYS A 114 23.83 1.26 9.95
C LYS A 114 22.38 1.27 9.47
N THR A 115 22.00 2.37 8.83
CA THR A 115 20.66 2.59 8.28
C THR A 115 20.64 2.89 6.79
N ASP A 116 21.77 2.68 6.11
CA ASP A 116 21.97 2.96 4.68
C ASP A 116 21.51 1.83 3.75
N TRP A 117 20.95 0.75 4.30
CA TRP A 117 20.20 -0.28 3.58
C TRP A 117 18.70 0.08 3.56
N PRO A 118 18.16 0.70 2.47
CA PRO A 118 16.86 1.37 2.51
C PRO A 118 15.72 0.49 1.98
N MET A 119 15.83 -0.83 2.14
CA MET A 119 14.83 -1.75 1.59
C MET A 119 13.48 -1.63 2.30
N ALA A 120 12.42 -1.59 1.51
CA ALA A 120 11.04 -1.53 1.99
C ALA A 120 10.65 -2.88 2.61
N GLY A 121 10.84 -3.04 3.91
CA GLY A 121 10.72 -4.35 4.54
C GLY A 121 9.38 -5.02 4.48
N TYR A 122 8.30 -4.25 4.34
CA TYR A 122 6.96 -4.80 4.19
C TYR A 122 6.81 -5.67 2.92
N THR A 123 7.67 -5.51 1.91
CA THR A 123 7.58 -6.26 0.63
C THR A 123 8.29 -7.62 0.65
N GLN A 124 9.09 -7.90 1.66
CA GLN A 124 10.09 -8.96 1.58
C GLN A 124 9.58 -10.33 2.02
N GLY A 125 8.72 -10.36 3.03
CA GLY A 125 8.25 -11.61 3.64
C GLY A 125 7.46 -11.34 4.91
N ASN A 126 7.11 -12.41 5.61
CA ASN A 126 6.27 -12.40 6.80
C ASN A 126 6.77 -11.37 7.82
N TYR A 127 5.87 -10.47 8.20
CA TYR A 127 6.15 -9.40 9.15
C TYR A 127 6.40 -9.96 10.55
N PHE A 128 5.64 -10.98 10.97
CA PHE A 128 5.59 -11.45 12.37
C PHE A 128 6.77 -12.31 12.81
N ILE A 129 7.73 -12.59 11.93
CA ILE A 129 8.93 -13.37 12.26
C ILE A 129 10.19 -12.50 12.33
N ARG A 130 10.06 -11.19 12.06
CA ARG A 130 11.17 -10.25 12.20
C ARG A 130 11.51 -10.07 13.68
N THR A 131 12.78 -9.90 13.99
CA THR A 131 13.17 -9.54 15.36
C THR A 131 12.80 -8.09 15.63
N GLN A 132 12.29 -7.81 16.83
CA GLN A 132 11.97 -6.47 17.29
C GLN A 132 13.24 -5.61 17.36
N LEU A 133 13.17 -4.36 16.90
CA LEU A 133 14.28 -3.44 17.03
C LEU A 133 14.46 -3.00 18.48
N ASP A 134 15.70 -2.75 18.90
CA ASP A 134 16.00 -2.20 20.22
C ASP A 134 15.47 -0.76 20.43
N THR A 135 15.14 -0.08 19.34
CA THR A 135 14.49 1.24 19.35
C THR A 135 12.96 1.19 19.39
N GLU A 136 12.36 0.02 19.14
CA GLU A 136 10.91 -0.16 19.23
C GLU A 136 10.52 -0.34 20.71
N VAL A 137 9.91 0.70 21.30
CA VAL A 137 9.45 0.69 22.70
C VAL A 137 8.36 -0.37 22.92
N GLU A 138 7.50 -0.57 21.93
CA GLU A 138 6.44 -1.56 21.94
C GLU A 138 6.43 -2.35 20.62
N SER A 139 6.16 -3.65 20.71
CA SER A 139 5.94 -4.47 19.52
C SER A 139 4.61 -4.09 18.86
N GLN A 140 4.64 -3.93 17.55
CA GLN A 140 3.47 -3.60 16.73
C GLN A 140 2.59 -4.83 16.45
N ASP A 141 3.07 -6.03 16.77
CA ASP A 141 2.44 -7.30 16.44
C ASP A 141 1.02 -7.43 16.98
N ALA A 142 0.80 -7.05 18.24
CA ALA A 142 -0.50 -7.19 18.89
C ALA A 142 -1.55 -6.29 18.22
N GLU A 143 -1.19 -5.06 17.88
CA GLU A 143 -2.07 -4.12 17.19
C GLU A 143 -2.39 -4.63 15.78
N ILE A 144 -1.36 -5.02 15.01
CA ILE A 144 -1.54 -5.51 13.64
C ILE A 144 -2.39 -6.79 13.63
N LYS A 145 -2.16 -7.73 14.57
CA LYS A 145 -2.99 -8.94 14.70
C LYS A 145 -4.45 -8.60 15.01
N ALA A 146 -4.69 -7.72 15.98
CA ALA A 146 -6.04 -7.30 16.33
C ALA A 146 -6.76 -6.61 15.15
N LEU A 147 -6.05 -5.77 14.38
CA LEU A 147 -6.60 -5.14 13.18
C LEU A 147 -6.92 -6.17 12.09
N ASN A 148 -6.03 -7.15 11.86
CA ASN A 148 -6.24 -8.21 10.88
C ASN A 148 -7.42 -9.11 11.26
N GLU A 149 -7.53 -9.49 12.54
CA GLU A 149 -8.62 -10.33 13.06
C GLU A 149 -9.97 -9.59 13.08
N GLY A 150 -9.96 -8.27 13.33
CA GLY A 150 -11.14 -7.42 13.34
C GLY A 150 -11.55 -6.85 11.98
N ALA A 151 -10.78 -7.11 10.92
CA ALA A 151 -11.04 -6.53 9.60
C ALA A 151 -12.34 -7.08 9.00
N THR A 152 -13.15 -6.18 8.45
CA THR A 152 -14.32 -6.59 7.66
C THR A 152 -13.85 -6.98 6.26
N MET A 153 -14.15 -8.20 5.84
CA MET A 153 -13.84 -8.66 4.49
C MET A 153 -14.70 -7.92 3.47
N SER A 154 -14.10 -7.47 2.37
CA SER A 154 -14.83 -6.94 1.22
C SER A 154 -15.83 -7.98 0.70
N PRO A 155 -17.06 -7.60 0.32
CA PRO A 155 -18.03 -8.52 -0.26
C PRO A 155 -17.57 -9.10 -1.61
N VAL A 156 -16.58 -8.47 -2.26
CA VAL A 156 -15.98 -8.91 -3.52
C VAL A 156 -14.52 -9.36 -3.34
N LEU A 157 -14.12 -9.78 -2.14
CA LEU A 157 -12.76 -10.26 -1.89
C LEU A 157 -12.43 -11.45 -2.82
N GLY A 158 -11.25 -11.39 -3.47
CA GLY A 158 -10.77 -12.42 -4.39
C GLY A 158 -11.24 -12.24 -5.84
N PHE A 159 -12.20 -11.36 -6.09
CA PHE A 159 -12.58 -10.98 -7.45
C PHE A 159 -11.46 -10.14 -8.10
N ALA A 160 -11.13 -10.49 -9.35
CA ALA A 160 -10.24 -9.74 -10.22
C ALA A 160 -10.96 -9.48 -11.54
N PHE A 161 -11.08 -8.21 -11.91
CA PHE A 161 -11.84 -7.79 -13.08
C PHE A 161 -11.09 -8.15 -14.38
N ASP A 162 -11.74 -8.90 -15.27
CA ASP A 162 -11.23 -9.14 -16.62
C ASP A 162 -11.65 -7.96 -17.52
N THR A 163 -10.67 -7.14 -17.88
CA THR A 163 -10.89 -5.92 -18.67
C THR A 163 -10.98 -6.18 -20.17
N SER A 164 -10.84 -7.43 -20.64
CA SER A 164 -10.73 -7.75 -22.07
C SER A 164 -11.92 -7.29 -22.91
N ASN A 165 -13.14 -7.37 -22.37
CA ASN A 165 -14.37 -6.98 -23.06
C ASN A 165 -14.59 -5.45 -23.11
N VAL A 166 -13.89 -4.67 -22.29
CA VAL A 166 -14.09 -3.21 -22.14
C VAL A 166 -12.77 -2.44 -22.18
N ALA A 167 -11.73 -3.00 -22.80
CA ALA A 167 -10.38 -2.44 -22.78
C ALA A 167 -10.28 -1.03 -23.39
N ASP A 168 -11.04 -0.77 -24.45
CA ASP A 168 -11.05 0.52 -25.14
C ASP A 168 -11.74 1.60 -24.28
N GLN A 169 -12.91 1.29 -23.73
CA GLN A 169 -13.66 2.16 -22.82
C GLN A 169 -12.82 2.47 -21.57
N LEU A 170 -12.16 1.45 -21.01
CA LEU A 170 -11.29 1.61 -19.84
C LEU A 170 -10.13 2.55 -20.13
N THR A 171 -9.46 2.38 -21.29
CA THR A 171 -8.37 3.26 -21.71
C THR A 171 -8.85 4.71 -21.84
N ALA A 172 -9.97 4.94 -22.51
CA ALA A 172 -10.55 6.28 -22.65
C ALA A 172 -10.89 6.91 -21.30
N CYS A 173 -11.52 6.15 -20.39
CA CYS A 173 -11.85 6.63 -19.04
C CYS A 173 -10.61 6.94 -18.20
N ILE A 174 -9.53 6.15 -18.31
CA ILE A 174 -8.25 6.42 -17.62
C ILE A 174 -7.62 7.72 -18.12
N GLU A 175 -7.64 7.97 -19.44
CA GLU A 175 -7.14 9.22 -20.01
C GLU A 175 -7.92 10.43 -19.52
N ILE A 176 -9.26 10.32 -19.45
CA ILE A 176 -10.12 11.35 -18.87
C ILE A 176 -9.72 11.59 -17.42
N TYR A 177 -9.73 10.55 -16.57
CA TYR A 177 -9.35 10.66 -15.16
C TYR A 177 -7.98 11.33 -14.98
N ASN A 178 -6.98 10.97 -15.79
CA ASN A 178 -5.64 11.52 -15.71
C ASN A 178 -5.57 13.03 -15.96
N ARG A 179 -6.50 13.60 -16.74
CA ARG A 179 -6.58 15.06 -16.95
C ARG A 179 -7.15 15.80 -15.74
N TYR A 180 -8.13 15.20 -15.05
CA TYR A 180 -8.80 15.85 -13.90
C TYR A 180 -8.12 15.56 -12.56
N LYS A 181 -7.48 14.39 -12.38
CA LYS A 181 -7.04 13.90 -11.07
C LYS A 181 -6.10 14.86 -10.35
N ALA A 182 -5.24 15.57 -11.07
CA ALA A 182 -4.25 16.46 -10.46
C ALA A 182 -4.94 17.62 -9.74
N GLU A 183 -5.91 18.25 -10.38
CA GLU A 183 -6.65 19.38 -9.83
C GLU A 183 -7.66 18.93 -8.76
N LEU A 184 -8.28 17.76 -8.95
CA LEU A 184 -9.23 17.17 -8.00
C LEU A 184 -8.55 16.75 -6.68
N LEU A 185 -7.43 16.04 -6.75
CA LEU A 185 -6.76 15.48 -5.56
C LEU A 185 -6.05 16.55 -4.72
N THR A 186 -5.78 17.72 -5.30
CA THR A 186 -5.16 18.86 -4.60
C THR A 186 -6.17 19.90 -4.15
N GLY A 187 -7.43 19.79 -4.59
CA GLY A 187 -8.47 20.80 -4.37
C GLY A 187 -8.20 22.11 -5.11
N THR A 188 -7.36 22.11 -6.16
CA THR A 188 -7.01 23.32 -6.93
C THR A 188 -8.23 23.93 -7.60
N LEU A 189 -9.20 23.10 -8.00
CA LEU A 189 -10.50 23.50 -8.53
C LEU A 189 -11.63 22.96 -7.66
N ASP A 190 -12.85 23.50 -7.84
CA ASP A 190 -14.03 23.06 -7.10
C ASP A 190 -14.34 21.58 -7.38
N PRO A 191 -14.27 20.69 -6.38
CA PRO A 191 -14.49 19.26 -6.59
C PRO A 191 -15.91 18.95 -7.06
N GLU A 192 -16.94 19.73 -6.67
CA GLU A 192 -18.31 19.47 -7.10
C GLU A 192 -18.46 19.67 -8.62
N GLU A 193 -17.91 20.75 -9.14
CA GLU A 193 -17.95 21.06 -10.57
C GLU A 193 -17.06 20.09 -11.39
N GLN A 194 -15.84 19.84 -10.92
CA GLN A 194 -14.87 19.02 -11.65
C GLN A 194 -15.26 17.54 -11.66
N VAL A 195 -15.80 16.99 -10.57
CA VAL A 195 -16.28 15.60 -10.56
C VAL A 195 -17.47 15.45 -11.49
N ALA A 196 -18.40 16.41 -11.52
CA ALA A 196 -19.55 16.36 -12.43
C ALA A 196 -19.11 16.36 -13.90
N ALA A 197 -18.23 17.28 -14.29
CA ALA A 197 -17.70 17.36 -15.65
C ALA A 197 -16.91 16.10 -16.05
N MET A 198 -16.03 15.62 -15.17
CA MET A 198 -15.26 14.39 -15.40
C MET A 198 -16.19 13.19 -15.61
N MET A 199 -17.22 13.03 -14.78
CA MET A 199 -18.15 11.90 -14.86
C MET A 199 -19.05 11.96 -16.10
N GLU A 200 -19.47 13.15 -16.53
CA GLU A 200 -20.20 13.33 -17.79
C GLU A 200 -19.35 12.86 -18.98
N GLU A 201 -18.08 13.26 -19.00
CA GLU A 201 -17.14 12.86 -20.05
C GLU A 201 -16.86 11.35 -20.01
N MET A 202 -16.61 10.78 -18.82
CA MET A 202 -16.40 9.34 -18.63
C MET A 202 -17.60 8.50 -19.10
N ARG A 203 -18.82 8.90 -18.73
CA ARG A 203 -20.05 8.21 -19.16
C ARG A 203 -20.24 8.29 -20.67
N SER A 204 -19.90 9.41 -21.29
CA SER A 204 -19.90 9.56 -22.75
C SER A 204 -18.86 8.67 -23.46
N ASN A 205 -17.90 8.11 -22.71
CA ASN A 205 -16.83 7.24 -23.19
C ASN A 205 -16.90 5.81 -22.62
N GLY A 206 -18.10 5.36 -22.21
CA GLY A 206 -18.34 3.96 -21.87
C GLY A 206 -18.13 3.58 -20.41
N PHE A 207 -18.07 4.54 -19.48
CA PHE A 207 -17.98 4.23 -18.04
C PHE A 207 -19.09 3.28 -17.56
N ASP A 208 -20.33 3.51 -17.99
CA ASP A 208 -21.46 2.68 -17.57
C ASP A 208 -21.38 1.25 -18.16
N GLU A 209 -20.73 1.07 -19.31
CA GLU A 209 -20.45 -0.25 -19.89
C GLU A 209 -19.42 -1.01 -19.05
N ILE A 210 -18.36 -0.33 -18.59
CA ILE A 210 -17.36 -0.90 -17.67
C ILE A 210 -18.05 -1.36 -16.37
N VAL A 211 -18.93 -0.53 -15.81
CA VAL A 211 -19.67 -0.86 -14.58
C VAL A 211 -20.58 -2.07 -14.79
N ALA A 212 -21.31 -2.12 -15.91
CA ALA A 212 -22.19 -3.25 -16.22
C ALA A 212 -21.41 -4.56 -16.40
N GLU A 213 -20.27 -4.53 -17.10
CA GLU A 213 -19.39 -5.69 -17.29
C GLU A 213 -18.80 -6.15 -15.95
N ALA A 214 -18.31 -5.23 -15.12
CA ALA A 214 -17.80 -5.55 -13.80
C ALA A 214 -18.87 -6.22 -12.92
N GLN A 215 -20.10 -5.69 -12.92
CA GLN A 215 -21.21 -6.29 -12.18
C GLN A 215 -21.54 -7.70 -12.68
N ALA A 216 -21.61 -7.91 -14.00
CA ALA A 216 -21.88 -9.22 -14.58
C ALA A 216 -20.82 -10.26 -14.20
N GLN A 217 -19.54 -9.87 -14.20
CA GLN A 217 -18.45 -10.75 -13.78
C GLN A 217 -18.47 -11.04 -12.27
N ILE A 218 -18.81 -10.05 -11.43
CA ILE A 218 -18.99 -10.25 -9.99
C ILE A 218 -20.12 -11.25 -9.73
N ASP A 219 -21.28 -11.05 -10.38
CA ASP A 219 -22.44 -11.94 -10.22
C ASP A 219 -22.10 -13.37 -10.65
N ALA A 220 -21.36 -13.54 -11.75
CA ALA A 220 -20.91 -14.84 -12.22
C ALA A 220 -19.90 -15.50 -11.26
N TYR A 221 -18.98 -14.72 -10.67
CA TYR A 221 -17.96 -15.22 -9.75
C TYR A 221 -18.56 -15.73 -8.43
N PHE A 222 -19.60 -15.07 -7.90
CA PHE A 222 -20.22 -15.39 -6.61
C PHE A 222 -21.53 -16.19 -6.70
N ALA A 223 -21.91 -16.67 -7.90
CA ALA A 223 -23.09 -17.52 -8.08
C ALA A 223 -22.94 -18.97 -7.54
N GLY A 224 -21.73 -19.34 -7.07
CA GLY A 224 -21.37 -20.69 -6.60
C GLY A 224 -21.35 -20.84 -5.09
#